data_AF-K1R2Z7-F1
#
_entry.id   AF-K1R2Z7-F1
#
_cell.length_a   1.000
_cell.length_b   1.000
_cell.length_c   1.000
_cell.angle_alpha   90.00
_cell.angle_beta   90.00
_cell.angle_gamma   90.00
#
_symmetry.space_group_name_H-M   'P 1'
#
loop_
_entity.id
_entity.type
_entity.pdbx_description
1 polymer ?
#
loop_
_entity_poly.entity_id
_entity_poly.type
_entity_poly.pdbx_seq_one_letter_code
_entity_poly.pdbx_strand_id
1 'polypeptide(L)'
;MNEQKTIEHYVKYFGEKLYNYLILLFRKDDLDDDGVEFTDKLKTVSDDLKALITKCGGRVIAFNNRLKREQQNAQVFELLSMILKNIKSNHGECYTTKMYLEAEKQIKKTEEETMIKAAMKKEKEYEDYIEKKIKSKIAKEAKRYKETHWQYKGPLMKWAGEEKEVIYRRIAKNELKVKTEPALLDLERRTKTLEEKPTRLMEDLKKEYLNETNTQIRTKVDLEHEVQHEDDFLTMDVNTAKLWWSW
;
A
#
# COMPACT_ATOMS: atom_id res chain seq x y z
N MET A 1 9.64 7.03 -28.83
CA MET A 1 9.27 5.82 -28.05
C MET A 1 10.39 4.83 -28.29
N ASN A 2 11.14 4.42 -27.25
CA ASN A 2 12.32 3.54 -27.39
C ASN A 2 11.83 2.13 -27.80
N GLU A 3 12.41 1.53 -28.85
CA GLU A 3 12.04 0.23 -29.41
C GLU A 3 12.05 -0.87 -28.35
N GLN A 4 12.96 -0.77 -27.39
CA GLN A 4 13.04 -1.68 -26.24
C GLN A 4 11.82 -1.57 -25.31
N LYS A 5 11.35 -0.35 -25.03
CA LYS A 5 10.14 -0.12 -24.22
C LYS A 5 8.90 -0.69 -24.89
N THR A 6 8.85 -0.66 -26.22
CA THR A 6 7.77 -1.27 -26.99
C THR A 6 7.77 -2.78 -26.82
N ILE A 7 8.93 -3.44 -26.91
CA ILE A 7 9.01 -4.89 -26.74
C ILE A 7 8.72 -5.30 -25.30
N GLU A 8 9.25 -4.57 -24.32
CA GLU A 8 8.93 -4.77 -22.90
C GLU A 8 7.43 -4.63 -22.64
N HIS A 9 6.76 -3.67 -23.30
CA HIS A 9 5.32 -3.53 -23.22
C HIS A 9 4.59 -4.77 -23.76
N TYR A 10 4.93 -5.25 -24.95
CA TYR A 10 4.32 -6.48 -25.49
C TYR A 10 4.60 -7.69 -24.62
N VAL A 11 5.82 -7.86 -24.11
CA VAL A 11 6.18 -8.95 -23.21
C VAL A 11 5.40 -8.86 -21.90
N LYS A 12 5.16 -7.66 -21.39
CA LYS A 12 4.32 -7.47 -20.20
C LYS A 12 2.91 -8.04 -20.41
N TYR A 13 2.31 -7.85 -21.59
CA TYR A 13 0.93 -8.28 -21.89
C TYR A 13 0.81 -9.71 -22.40
N PHE A 14 1.79 -10.18 -23.18
CA PHE A 14 1.79 -11.50 -23.81
C PHE A 14 2.68 -12.51 -23.05
N GLY A 15 3.27 -12.07 -21.93
CA GLY A 15 4.14 -12.89 -21.08
C GLY A 15 5.54 -13.10 -21.64
N GLU A 16 6.46 -13.55 -20.78
CA GLU A 16 7.87 -13.77 -21.15
C GLU A 16 8.07 -14.80 -22.26
N LYS A 17 7.14 -15.76 -22.40
CA LYS A 17 7.18 -16.74 -23.48
C LYS A 17 7.12 -16.09 -24.87
N LEU A 18 6.64 -14.84 -25.00
CA LEU A 18 6.64 -14.11 -26.27
C LEU A 18 8.04 -14.03 -26.89
N TYR A 19 9.09 -13.89 -26.07
CA TYR A 19 10.48 -13.82 -26.56
C TYR A 19 10.86 -15.02 -27.42
N ASN A 20 10.31 -16.21 -27.12
CA ASN A 20 10.57 -17.44 -27.86
C ASN A 20 9.99 -17.42 -29.27
N TYR A 21 9.06 -16.52 -29.57
CA TYR A 21 8.39 -16.42 -30.87
C TYR A 21 8.83 -15.18 -31.67
N LEU A 22 9.49 -14.21 -31.01
CA LEU A 22 9.92 -12.97 -31.65
C LEU A 22 11.14 -13.15 -32.55
N ILE A 23 11.09 -12.47 -33.70
CA ILE A 23 12.17 -12.26 -34.64
C ILE A 23 12.39 -10.75 -34.74
N LEU A 24 13.62 -10.29 -34.56
CA LEU A 24 13.95 -8.87 -34.69
C LEU A 24 14.36 -8.58 -36.13
N LEU A 25 13.66 -7.65 -36.77
CA LEU A 25 13.93 -7.22 -38.14
C LEU A 25 14.51 -5.81 -38.13
N PHE A 26 15.66 -5.65 -38.77
CA PHE A 26 16.35 -4.37 -38.94
C PHE A 26 16.21 -3.89 -40.39
N ARG A 27 15.97 -2.60 -40.58
CA ARG A 27 16.07 -2.01 -41.93
C ARG A 27 17.53 -1.69 -42.22
N LYS A 28 18.05 -2.29 -43.28
CA LYS A 28 19.40 -2.05 -43.79
C LYS A 28 19.48 -0.74 -44.59
N ASP A 29 18.36 -0.28 -45.15
CA ASP A 29 18.29 0.96 -45.95
C ASP A 29 18.65 2.24 -45.17
N ASP A 30 18.60 2.19 -43.84
CA ASP A 30 18.99 3.29 -42.94
C ASP A 30 20.41 3.09 -42.39
N LEU A 31 21.06 1.97 -42.70
CA LEU A 31 22.37 1.55 -42.19
C LEU A 31 23.45 1.57 -43.29
N ASP A 32 23.09 1.80 -44.55
CA ASP A 32 23.96 1.63 -45.73
C ASP A 32 24.77 2.90 -46.08
N ASP A 33 25.79 3.22 -45.28
CA ASP A 33 26.86 4.15 -45.72
C ASP A 33 28.30 3.58 -45.58
N ASP A 34 28.53 2.53 -44.78
CA ASP A 34 29.92 2.18 -44.38
C ASP A 34 30.53 0.90 -44.99
N GLY A 35 29.81 0.13 -45.81
CA GLY A 35 30.31 -1.16 -46.34
C GLY A 35 30.55 -2.27 -45.28
N VAL A 36 30.20 -2.02 -44.02
CA VAL A 36 30.34 -2.96 -42.89
C VAL A 36 29.23 -4.01 -42.91
N GLU A 37 29.59 -5.29 -42.71
CA GLU A 37 28.64 -6.39 -42.61
C GLU A 37 27.66 -6.20 -41.43
N PHE A 38 26.41 -6.62 -41.60
CA PHE A 38 25.39 -6.51 -40.56
C PHE A 38 25.77 -7.23 -39.26
N THR A 39 26.43 -8.37 -39.38
CA THR A 39 27.00 -9.16 -38.28
C THR A 39 28.01 -8.38 -37.44
N ASP A 40 28.82 -7.52 -38.06
CA ASP A 40 29.78 -6.67 -37.36
C ASP A 40 29.10 -5.48 -36.70
N LYS A 41 28.05 -4.91 -37.33
CA LYS A 41 27.21 -3.87 -36.70
C LYS A 41 26.53 -4.38 -35.43
N LEU A 42 26.10 -5.64 -35.39
CA LEU A 42 25.52 -6.25 -34.18
C LEU A 42 26.50 -6.34 -33.00
N LYS A 43 27.83 -6.31 -33.25
CA LYS A 43 28.83 -6.33 -32.17
C LYS A 43 28.94 -4.97 -31.48
N THR A 44 28.63 -3.88 -32.18
CA THR A 44 28.78 -2.50 -31.71
C THR A 44 27.49 -1.89 -31.17
N VAL A 45 26.36 -2.61 -31.21
CA VAL A 45 25.10 -2.12 -30.63
C VAL A 45 25.15 -2.03 -29.10
N SER A 46 24.22 -1.26 -28.53
CA SER A 46 24.07 -1.11 -27.08
C SER A 46 23.87 -2.45 -26.37
N ASP A 47 24.31 -2.51 -25.11
CA ASP A 47 24.18 -3.72 -24.28
C ASP A 47 22.71 -4.12 -24.08
N ASP A 48 21.82 -3.13 -24.00
CA ASP A 48 20.38 -3.32 -23.98
C ASP A 48 19.87 -4.09 -25.21
N LEU A 49 20.29 -3.70 -26.41
CA LEU A 49 19.88 -4.37 -27.65
C LEU A 49 20.50 -5.77 -27.75
N LYS A 50 21.75 -5.96 -27.30
CA LYS A 50 22.38 -7.30 -27.20
C LYS A 50 21.61 -8.22 -26.25
N ALA A 51 21.17 -7.70 -25.10
CA ALA A 51 20.37 -8.45 -24.14
C ALA A 51 19.03 -8.87 -24.74
N LEU A 52 18.37 -7.95 -25.46
CA LEU A 52 17.12 -8.24 -26.17
C LEU A 52 17.31 -9.30 -27.27
N ILE A 53 18.35 -9.18 -28.11
CA ILE A 53 18.69 -10.19 -29.13
C ILE A 53 18.90 -11.56 -28.48
N THR A 54 19.59 -11.59 -27.34
CA THR A 54 19.83 -12.82 -26.58
C THR A 54 18.54 -13.44 -26.06
N LYS A 55 17.63 -12.62 -25.49
CA LYS A 55 16.29 -13.07 -25.08
C LYS A 55 15.49 -13.64 -26.25
N CYS A 56 15.61 -13.04 -27.43
CA CYS A 56 15.03 -13.55 -28.67
C CYS A 56 15.81 -14.73 -29.29
N GLY A 57 16.73 -15.37 -28.55
CA GLY A 57 17.47 -16.55 -29.03
C GLY A 57 18.41 -16.27 -30.20
N GLY A 58 18.86 -15.03 -30.38
CA GLY A 58 19.71 -14.61 -31.50
C GLY A 58 18.97 -14.45 -32.83
N ARG A 59 17.63 -14.52 -32.83
CA ARG A 59 16.80 -14.39 -34.05
C ARG A 59 16.75 -12.96 -34.54
N VAL A 60 17.64 -12.64 -35.47
CA VAL A 60 17.78 -11.32 -36.07
C VAL A 60 17.91 -11.43 -37.58
N ILE A 61 17.29 -10.51 -38.32
CA ILE A 61 17.44 -10.39 -39.77
C ILE A 61 17.49 -8.93 -40.20
N ALA A 62 18.21 -8.64 -41.29
CA ALA A 62 18.26 -7.30 -41.88
C ALA A 62 17.65 -7.30 -43.29
N PHE A 63 16.75 -6.35 -43.55
CA PHE A 63 16.06 -6.19 -44.83
C PHE A 63 16.50 -4.91 -45.53
N ASN A 64 16.86 -4.99 -46.81
CA ASN A 64 17.07 -3.81 -47.66
C ASN A 64 15.87 -3.70 -48.61
N ASN A 65 14.98 -2.78 -48.32
CA ASN A 65 13.73 -2.56 -49.06
C ASN A 65 13.96 -1.82 -50.38
N ARG A 66 15.18 -1.31 -50.65
CA ARG A 66 15.54 -0.63 -51.90
C ARG A 66 16.05 -1.60 -52.98
N LEU A 67 16.27 -2.87 -52.67
CA LEU A 67 16.74 -3.88 -53.63
C LEU A 67 15.72 -4.17 -54.74
N LYS A 68 16.22 -4.60 -55.91
CA LYS A 68 15.38 -5.10 -57.00
C LYS A 68 14.79 -6.47 -56.64
N ARG A 69 13.65 -6.80 -57.25
CA ARG A 69 12.78 -7.96 -56.92
C ARG A 69 13.52 -9.30 -56.79
N GLU A 70 14.50 -9.55 -57.65
CA GLU A 70 15.30 -10.80 -57.64
C GLU A 70 16.17 -10.93 -56.37
N GLN A 71 16.74 -9.83 -55.89
CA GLN A 71 17.57 -9.79 -54.68
C GLN A 71 16.70 -9.76 -53.41
N GLN A 72 15.48 -9.22 -53.49
CA GLN A 72 14.48 -9.28 -52.41
C GLN A 72 14.05 -10.73 -52.11
N ASN A 73 13.93 -11.58 -53.13
CA ASN A 73 13.52 -12.98 -52.95
C ASN A 73 14.47 -13.76 -52.02
N ALA A 74 15.78 -13.47 -52.06
CA ALA A 74 16.76 -14.11 -51.18
C ALA A 74 16.54 -13.74 -49.71
N GLN A 75 16.27 -12.46 -49.41
CA GLN A 75 15.99 -11.98 -48.04
C GLN A 75 14.66 -12.55 -47.50
N VAL A 76 13.65 -12.65 -48.37
CA VAL A 76 12.36 -13.30 -48.00
C VAL A 76 12.57 -14.78 -47.69
N PHE A 77 13.38 -15.49 -48.50
CA PHE A 77 13.68 -16.90 -48.25
C PHE A 77 14.43 -17.11 -46.93
N GLU A 78 15.37 -16.22 -46.60
CA GLU A 78 16.09 -16.23 -45.32
C GLU A 78 15.13 -16.04 -44.14
N LEU A 79 14.20 -15.08 -44.22
CA LEU A 79 13.18 -14.85 -43.20
C LEU A 79 12.30 -16.09 -43.00
N LEU A 80 11.80 -16.69 -44.09
CA LEU A 80 10.98 -17.90 -44.02
C LEU A 80 11.74 -19.07 -43.40
N SER A 81 13.02 -19.25 -43.75
CA SER A 81 13.89 -20.25 -43.15
C SER A 81 14.04 -20.04 -41.64
N MET A 82 14.20 -18.79 -41.20
CA MET A 82 14.27 -18.46 -39.77
C MET A 82 12.94 -18.69 -39.05
N ILE A 83 11.80 -18.37 -39.67
CA ILE A 83 10.46 -18.66 -39.12
C ILE A 83 10.28 -20.18 -38.96
N LEU A 84 10.63 -20.98 -39.96
CA LEU A 84 10.53 -22.44 -39.89
C LEU A 84 11.44 -23.04 -38.81
N LYS A 85 12.67 -22.54 -38.68
CA LYS A 85 13.57 -22.92 -37.58
C LYS A 85 12.97 -22.54 -36.23
N ASN A 86 12.35 -21.36 -36.13
CA ASN A 86 11.73 -20.89 -34.89
C ASN A 86 10.56 -21.77 -34.46
N ILE A 87 9.68 -22.15 -35.39
CA ILE A 87 8.58 -23.10 -35.14
C ILE A 87 9.15 -24.44 -34.65
N LYS A 88 10.19 -24.96 -35.32
CA LYS A 88 10.83 -26.22 -34.92
C LYS A 88 11.45 -26.15 -33.51
N SER A 89 12.11 -25.04 -33.17
CA SER A 89 12.66 -24.80 -31.83
C SER A 89 11.59 -24.66 -30.75
N ASN A 90 10.39 -24.21 -31.12
CA ASN A 90 9.21 -24.17 -30.25
C ASN A 90 8.35 -25.44 -30.38
N HIS A 91 8.96 -26.60 -30.65
CA HIS A 91 8.29 -27.90 -30.70
C HIS A 91 7.17 -28.01 -31.75
N GLY A 92 7.21 -27.20 -32.80
CA GLY A 92 6.16 -27.15 -33.81
C GLY A 92 4.98 -26.25 -33.45
N GLU A 93 5.04 -25.56 -32.30
CA GLU A 93 3.95 -24.73 -31.81
C GLU A 93 4.12 -23.26 -32.23
N CYS A 94 2.98 -22.59 -32.39
CA CYS A 94 2.89 -21.14 -32.53
C CYS A 94 2.47 -20.52 -31.20
N TYR A 95 2.68 -19.21 -31.04
CA TYR A 95 2.12 -18.50 -29.90
C TYR A 95 0.57 -18.61 -29.94
N THR A 96 -0.03 -19.13 -28.86
CA THR A 96 -1.46 -19.48 -28.83
C THR A 96 -2.30 -18.50 -28.00
N THR A 97 -3.59 -18.45 -28.29
CA THR A 97 -4.58 -17.72 -27.47
C THR A 97 -4.58 -18.19 -26.01
N LYS A 98 -4.34 -19.49 -25.75
CA LYS A 98 -4.24 -20.01 -24.39
C LYS A 98 -3.10 -19.37 -23.61
N MET A 99 -1.94 -19.19 -24.24
CA MET A 99 -0.78 -18.52 -23.63
C MET A 99 -1.07 -17.05 -23.35
N TYR A 100 -1.79 -16.38 -24.26
CA TYR A 100 -2.26 -15.01 -24.04
C TYR A 100 -3.21 -14.89 -22.84
N LEU A 101 -4.24 -15.75 -22.76
CA LEU A 101 -5.18 -15.75 -21.65
C LEU A 101 -4.50 -16.07 -20.31
N GLU A 102 -3.49 -16.94 -20.32
CA GLU A 102 -2.67 -17.23 -19.14
C GLU A 102 -1.87 -16.00 -18.69
N ALA A 103 -1.23 -15.29 -19.62
CA ALA A 103 -0.53 -14.05 -19.34
C ALA A 103 -1.49 -12.97 -18.79
N GLU A 104 -2.65 -12.78 -19.43
CA GLU A 104 -3.66 -11.82 -18.99
C GLU A 104 -4.13 -12.11 -17.56
N LYS A 105 -4.37 -13.39 -17.23
CA LYS A 105 -4.77 -13.81 -15.88
C LYS A 105 -3.69 -13.50 -14.84
N GLN A 106 -2.42 -13.72 -15.16
CA GLN A 106 -1.31 -13.39 -14.26
C GLN A 106 -1.18 -11.89 -14.03
N ILE A 107 -1.38 -11.07 -15.07
CA ILE A 107 -1.36 -9.61 -14.96
C ILE A 107 -2.47 -9.14 -14.03
N LYS A 108 -3.73 -9.56 -14.27
CA LYS A 108 -4.87 -9.19 -13.43
C LYS A 108 -4.63 -9.55 -11.97
N LYS A 109 -4.16 -10.77 -11.70
CA LYS A 109 -3.81 -11.21 -10.34
C LYS A 109 -2.74 -10.34 -9.71
N THR A 110 -1.69 -9.99 -10.46
CA THR A 110 -0.61 -9.13 -9.93
C THR A 110 -1.12 -7.71 -9.66
N GLU A 111 -1.94 -7.16 -10.54
CA GLU A 111 -2.57 -5.86 -10.37
C GLU A 111 -3.47 -5.85 -9.12
N GLU A 112 -4.33 -6.85 -8.94
CA GLU A 112 -5.13 -7.04 -7.72
C GLU A 112 -4.26 -7.11 -6.46
N GLU A 113 -3.21 -7.95 -6.45
CA GLU A 113 -2.29 -8.06 -5.32
C GLU A 113 -1.59 -6.72 -5.01
N THR A 114 -1.22 -5.95 -6.03
CA THR A 114 -0.62 -4.62 -5.83
C THR A 114 -1.60 -3.61 -5.27
N MET A 115 -2.85 -3.63 -5.72
CA MET A 115 -3.92 -2.78 -5.21
C MET A 115 -4.21 -3.08 -3.74
N ILE A 116 -4.33 -4.36 -3.37
CA ILE A 116 -4.52 -4.80 -1.99
C ILE A 116 -3.36 -4.34 -1.11
N LYS A 117 -2.10 -4.57 -1.54
CA LYS A 117 -0.92 -4.12 -0.78
C LYS A 117 -0.89 -2.60 -0.61
N ALA A 118 -1.28 -1.83 -1.63
CA ALA A 118 -1.34 -0.38 -1.55
C ALA A 118 -2.45 0.11 -0.60
N ALA A 119 -3.62 -0.54 -0.62
CA ALA A 119 -4.72 -0.25 0.29
C ALA A 119 -4.32 -0.53 1.75
N MET A 120 -3.77 -1.72 2.03
CA MET A 120 -3.27 -2.09 3.37
C MET A 120 -2.21 -1.11 3.89
N LYS A 121 -1.31 -0.65 3.01
CA LYS A 121 -0.30 0.35 3.38
C LYS A 121 -0.93 1.68 3.77
N LYS A 122 -1.91 2.18 3.00
CA LYS A 122 -2.63 3.42 3.31
C LYS A 122 -3.42 3.30 4.61
N GLU A 123 -4.05 2.16 4.85
CA GLU A 123 -4.78 1.88 6.08
C GLU A 123 -3.84 1.96 7.29
N LYS A 124 -2.70 1.26 7.24
CA LYS A 124 -1.69 1.31 8.30
C LYS A 124 -1.14 2.72 8.55
N GLU A 125 -0.84 3.47 7.49
CA GLU A 125 -0.38 4.87 7.61
C GLU A 125 -1.42 5.76 8.29
N TYR A 126 -2.71 5.50 8.04
CA TYR A 126 -3.81 6.20 8.69
C TYR A 126 -3.93 5.82 10.18
N GLU A 127 -3.84 4.54 10.52
CA GLU A 127 -3.81 4.07 11.90
C GLU A 127 -2.67 4.71 12.71
N ASP A 128 -1.46 4.70 12.16
CA ASP A 128 -0.27 5.31 12.79
C ASP A 128 -0.47 6.83 13.00
N TYR A 129 -1.07 7.52 12.02
CA TYR A 129 -1.40 8.95 12.14
C TYR A 129 -2.37 9.22 13.30
N ILE A 130 -3.43 8.42 13.40
CA ILE A 130 -4.43 8.53 14.46
C ILE A 130 -3.80 8.24 15.82
N GLU A 131 -3.03 7.16 15.95
CA GLU A 131 -2.38 6.79 17.21
C GLU A 131 -1.44 7.89 17.71
N LYS A 132 -0.64 8.47 16.82
CA LYS A 132 0.26 9.59 17.15
C LYS A 132 -0.51 10.83 17.62
N LYS A 133 -1.64 11.14 16.95
CA LYS A 133 -2.52 12.26 17.32
C LYS A 133 -3.15 12.05 18.70
N ILE A 134 -3.57 10.82 19.01
CA ILE A 134 -4.09 10.42 20.33
C ILE A 134 -3.01 10.60 21.40
N LYS A 135 -1.84 9.98 21.22
CA LYS A 135 -0.72 10.06 22.18
C LYS A 135 -0.36 11.51 22.49
N SER A 136 -0.34 12.39 21.48
CA SER A 136 -0.08 13.82 21.64
C SER A 136 -1.15 14.55 22.46
N LYS A 137 -2.44 14.30 22.18
CA LYS A 137 -3.55 14.90 22.95
C LYS A 137 -3.52 14.45 24.41
N ILE A 138 -3.40 13.14 24.66
CA ILE A 138 -3.31 12.57 26.01
C ILE A 138 -2.13 13.19 26.76
N ALA A 139 -0.96 13.30 26.12
CA ALA A 139 0.21 13.93 26.75
C ALA A 139 -0.02 15.40 27.12
N LYS A 140 -0.71 16.18 26.25
CA LYS A 140 -1.06 17.58 26.52
C LYS A 140 -2.03 17.71 27.69
N GLU A 141 -3.09 16.91 27.72
CA GLU A 141 -4.07 16.93 28.81
C GLU A 141 -3.46 16.44 30.13
N ALA A 142 -2.66 15.38 30.10
CA ALA A 142 -1.94 14.90 31.27
C ALA A 142 -0.98 15.97 31.82
N LYS A 143 -0.30 16.74 30.94
CA LYS A 143 0.54 17.86 31.36
C LYS A 143 -0.29 18.97 32.01
N ARG A 144 -1.39 19.40 31.35
CA ARG A 144 -2.29 20.44 31.86
C ARG A 144 -2.89 20.05 33.21
N TYR A 145 -3.31 18.80 33.36
CA TYR A 145 -3.84 18.26 34.59
C TYR A 145 -2.78 18.20 35.70
N LYS A 146 -1.56 17.74 35.40
CA LYS A 146 -0.46 17.75 36.39
C LYS A 146 -0.18 19.15 36.91
N GLU A 147 -0.21 20.15 36.03
CA GLU A 147 0.04 21.55 36.36
C GLU A 147 -1.07 22.14 37.23
N THR A 148 -2.34 21.95 36.86
CA THR A 148 -3.47 22.38 37.70
C THR A 148 -3.51 21.62 39.02
N HIS A 149 -3.29 20.30 39.00
CA HIS A 149 -3.24 19.48 40.20
C HIS A 149 -2.13 19.94 41.16
N TRP A 150 -0.94 20.27 40.66
CA TRP A 150 0.16 20.79 41.47
C TRP A 150 -0.17 22.15 42.11
N GLN A 151 -0.82 23.05 41.36
CA GLN A 151 -1.25 24.36 41.86
C GLN A 151 -2.18 24.27 43.08
N TYR A 152 -3.09 23.29 43.11
CA TYR A 152 -4.02 23.12 44.24
C TYR A 152 -3.49 22.15 45.31
N LYS A 153 -2.73 21.10 44.93
CA LYS A 153 -2.23 20.07 45.86
C LYS A 153 -1.26 20.66 46.87
N GLY A 154 -0.33 21.52 46.44
CA GLY A 154 0.68 22.12 47.33
C GLY A 154 0.05 22.92 48.50
N PRO A 155 -0.75 23.95 48.20
CA PRO A 155 -1.46 24.73 49.23
C PRO A 155 -2.38 23.87 50.10
N LEU A 156 -3.10 22.91 49.50
CA LEU A 156 -4.01 22.04 50.26
C LEU A 156 -3.26 21.09 51.21
N MET A 157 -2.12 20.53 50.81
CA MET A 157 -1.30 19.68 51.69
C MET A 157 -0.68 20.49 52.83
N LYS A 158 -0.25 21.72 52.56
CA LYS A 158 0.23 22.65 53.58
C LYS A 158 -0.88 22.98 54.57
N TRP A 159 -2.06 23.37 54.08
CA TRP A 159 -3.24 23.65 54.90
C TRP A 159 -3.68 22.42 55.70
N ALA A 160 -3.72 21.23 55.10
CA ALA A 160 -4.05 19.99 55.80
C ALA A 160 -3.03 19.63 56.90
N GLY A 161 -1.75 19.91 56.69
CA GLY A 161 -0.70 19.74 57.71
C GLY A 161 -0.88 20.72 58.88
N GLU A 162 -1.13 21.99 58.59
CA GLU A 162 -1.41 23.02 59.59
C GLU A 162 -2.68 22.69 60.40
N GLU A 163 -3.75 22.24 59.72
CA GLU A 163 -5.01 21.87 60.35
C GLU A 163 -4.87 20.61 61.21
N LYS A 164 -4.13 19.59 60.73
CA LYS A 164 -3.76 18.40 61.52
C LYS A 164 -3.00 18.81 62.78
N GLU A 165 -2.05 19.72 62.69
CA GLU A 165 -1.26 20.20 63.84
C GLU A 165 -2.11 20.96 64.87
N VAL A 166 -3.09 21.74 64.42
CA VAL A 166 -4.08 22.40 65.30
C VAL A 166 -4.94 21.36 66.01
N ILE A 167 -5.41 20.34 65.29
CA ILE A 167 -6.21 19.24 65.86
C ILE A 167 -5.37 18.43 66.87
N TYR A 168 -4.14 18.06 66.53
CA TYR A 168 -3.24 17.32 67.43
C TYR A 168 -2.93 18.10 68.70
N ARG A 169 -2.67 19.41 68.61
CA ARG A 169 -2.49 20.27 69.80
C ARG A 169 -3.75 20.34 70.67
N ARG A 170 -4.94 20.35 70.07
CA ARG A 170 -6.22 20.30 70.81
C ARG A 170 -6.46 18.94 71.49
N ILE A 171 -6.12 17.84 70.82
CA ILE A 171 -6.19 16.48 71.39
C ILE A 171 -5.22 16.34 72.56
N ALA A 172 -3.97 16.79 72.40
CA ALA A 172 -2.93 16.75 73.43
C ALA A 172 -3.30 17.59 74.67
N LYS A 173 -4.11 18.64 74.50
CA LYS A 173 -4.65 19.49 75.58
C LYS A 173 -5.92 18.94 76.25
N ASN A 174 -6.38 17.74 75.88
CA ASN A 174 -7.49 17.00 76.52
C ASN A 174 -8.91 17.63 76.40
N GLU A 175 -9.18 18.54 75.46
CA GLU A 175 -10.47 19.26 75.45
C GLU A 175 -11.63 18.63 74.63
N LEU A 176 -11.41 17.82 73.59
CA LEU A 176 -12.52 17.19 72.84
C LEU A 176 -12.06 15.97 72.03
N LYS A 177 -12.17 14.75 72.59
CA LYS A 177 -11.90 13.51 71.84
C LYS A 177 -13.03 13.12 70.87
N VAL A 178 -14.27 13.58 71.10
CA VAL A 178 -15.47 13.08 70.38
C VAL A 178 -15.79 13.86 69.09
N LYS A 179 -15.39 15.14 68.97
CA LYS A 179 -15.73 15.98 67.79
C LYS A 179 -14.61 16.05 66.72
N THR A 180 -13.40 15.60 67.04
CA THR A 180 -12.18 15.80 66.23
C THR A 180 -11.84 14.59 65.35
N GLU A 181 -12.18 13.38 65.77
CA GLU A 181 -11.95 12.13 65.00
C GLU A 181 -12.71 12.09 63.66
N PRO A 182 -14.00 12.49 63.58
CA PRO A 182 -14.72 12.56 62.30
C PRO A 182 -14.12 13.59 61.34
N ALA A 183 -13.55 14.68 61.87
CA ALA A 183 -12.92 15.72 61.06
C ALA A 183 -11.59 15.25 60.44
N LEU A 184 -10.82 14.45 61.18
CA LEU A 184 -9.59 13.83 60.68
C LEU A 184 -9.89 12.82 59.55
N LEU A 185 -10.92 12.00 59.75
CA LEU A 185 -11.40 11.01 58.76
C LEU A 185 -11.96 11.67 57.49
N ASP A 186 -12.69 12.79 57.62
CA ASP A 186 -13.18 13.53 56.45
C ASP A 186 -12.03 14.18 55.66
N LEU A 187 -11.01 14.70 56.36
CA LEU A 187 -9.81 15.24 55.72
C LEU A 187 -9.05 14.16 54.92
N GLU A 188 -8.87 12.97 55.50
CA GLU A 188 -8.23 11.84 54.82
C GLU A 188 -9.05 11.32 53.61
N ARG A 189 -10.38 11.30 53.73
CA ARG A 189 -11.26 10.94 52.61
C ARG A 189 -11.15 11.94 51.46
N ARG A 190 -11.07 13.24 51.76
CA ARG A 190 -10.88 14.30 50.75
C ARG A 190 -9.52 14.20 50.06
N THR A 191 -8.44 13.96 50.80
CA THR A 191 -7.10 13.79 50.21
C THR A 191 -7.05 12.56 49.30
N LYS A 192 -7.61 11.43 49.73
CA LYS A 192 -7.67 10.20 48.91
C LYS A 192 -8.49 10.41 47.63
N THR A 193 -9.65 11.07 47.73
CA THR A 193 -10.50 11.36 46.56
C THR A 193 -9.79 12.25 45.54
N LEU A 194 -8.96 13.20 46.00
CA LEU A 194 -8.16 14.06 45.13
C LEU A 194 -7.01 13.31 44.42
N GLU A 195 -6.54 12.21 44.99
CA GLU A 195 -5.52 11.35 44.38
C GLU A 195 -6.09 10.34 43.38
N GLU A 196 -7.36 9.93 43.53
CA GLU A 196 -8.03 8.98 42.61
C GLU A 196 -8.68 9.63 41.39
N LYS A 197 -9.14 10.89 41.49
CA LYS A 197 -9.73 11.66 40.37
C LYS A 197 -8.88 11.71 39.08
N PRO A 198 -7.55 11.88 39.11
CA PRO A 198 -6.70 11.88 37.92
C PRO A 198 -6.78 10.57 37.13
N THR A 199 -6.75 9.44 37.83
CA THR A 199 -6.70 8.11 37.25
C THR A 199 -8.00 7.80 36.54
N ARG A 200 -9.14 8.10 37.18
CA ARG A 200 -10.47 7.90 36.59
C ARG A 200 -10.70 8.77 35.35
N LEU A 201 -10.34 10.06 35.42
CA LEU A 201 -10.50 10.97 34.28
C LEU A 201 -9.68 10.50 33.06
N MET A 202 -8.46 10.00 33.26
CA MET A 202 -7.65 9.45 32.17
C MET A 202 -8.22 8.15 31.58
N GLU A 203 -8.85 7.31 32.39
CA GLU A 203 -9.53 6.09 31.90
C GLU A 203 -10.78 6.43 31.10
N ASP A 204 -11.56 7.42 31.53
CA ASP A 204 -12.77 7.87 30.84
C ASP A 204 -12.45 8.50 29.48
N LEU A 205 -11.43 9.37 29.42
CA LEU A 205 -10.93 9.96 28.16
C LEU A 205 -10.43 8.89 27.17
N LYS A 206 -9.75 7.84 27.64
CA LYS A 206 -9.33 6.72 26.78
C LYS A 206 -10.53 5.96 26.21
N LYS A 207 -11.58 5.74 27.02
CA LYS A 207 -12.79 5.03 26.59
C LYS A 207 -13.59 5.82 25.57
N GLU A 208 -13.82 7.11 25.82
CA GLU A 208 -14.58 7.99 24.93
C GLU A 208 -13.94 8.04 23.54
N TYR A 209 -12.61 8.18 23.49
CA TYR A 209 -11.88 8.23 22.23
C TYR A 209 -11.84 6.88 21.51
N LEU A 210 -11.69 5.76 22.23
CA LEU A 210 -11.77 4.43 21.64
C LEU A 210 -13.15 4.20 21.00
N ASN A 211 -14.21 4.71 21.63
CA ASN A 211 -15.56 4.62 21.13
C ASN A 211 -15.78 5.48 19.87
N GLU A 212 -15.29 6.73 19.86
CA GLU A 212 -15.30 7.58 18.66
C GLU A 212 -14.53 6.95 17.50
N THR A 213 -13.36 6.37 17.78
CA THR A 213 -12.50 5.74 16.76
C THR A 213 -13.18 4.50 16.16
N ASN A 214 -13.74 3.63 17.00
CA ASN A 214 -14.50 2.46 16.54
C ASN A 214 -15.73 2.87 15.73
N THR A 215 -16.38 3.98 16.08
CA THR A 215 -17.51 4.53 15.32
C THR A 215 -17.07 5.01 13.94
N GLN A 216 -15.98 5.77 13.86
CA GLN A 216 -15.43 6.26 12.58
C GLN A 216 -14.98 5.11 11.67
N ILE A 217 -14.35 4.08 12.22
CA ILE A 217 -13.96 2.87 11.47
C ILE A 217 -15.22 2.17 10.94
N ARG A 218 -16.23 1.92 11.78
CA ARG A 218 -17.50 1.30 11.35
C ARG A 218 -18.16 2.07 10.22
N THR A 219 -18.35 3.38 10.38
CA THR A 219 -18.96 4.21 9.33
C THR A 219 -18.19 4.19 8.03
N LYS A 220 -16.86 4.08 8.08
CA LYS A 220 -16.03 4.01 6.87
C LYS A 220 -16.14 2.64 6.20
N VAL A 221 -16.14 1.55 6.98
CA VAL A 221 -16.37 0.19 6.47
C VAL A 221 -17.76 0.08 5.85
N ASP A 222 -18.78 0.66 6.48
CA ASP A 222 -20.15 0.66 5.96
C ASP A 222 -20.25 1.42 4.62
N LEU A 223 -19.61 2.59 4.51
CA LEU A 223 -19.52 3.34 3.26
C LEU A 223 -18.74 2.59 2.16
N GLU A 224 -17.66 1.89 2.52
CA GLU A 224 -16.89 1.06 1.57
C GLU A 224 -17.69 -0.15 1.08
N HIS A 225 -18.52 -0.75 1.95
CA HIS A 225 -19.46 -1.82 1.57
C HIS A 225 -20.61 -1.32 0.67
N GLU A 226 -21.15 -0.13 0.92
CA GLU A 226 -22.18 0.49 0.05
C GLU A 226 -21.62 0.80 -1.35
N VAL A 227 -20.38 1.31 -1.43
CA VAL A 227 -19.71 1.57 -2.70
C VAL A 227 -19.40 0.28 -3.46
N GLN A 228 -19.00 -0.80 -2.78
CA GLN A 228 -18.84 -2.11 -3.43
C GLN A 228 -20.16 -2.68 -3.97
N HIS A 229 -21.27 -2.50 -3.26
CA HIS A 229 -22.59 -2.93 -3.73
C HIS A 229 -23.08 -2.13 -4.94
N GLU A 230 -22.77 -0.83 -5.05
CA GLU A 230 -23.07 -0.03 -6.25
C GLU A 230 -22.21 -0.43 -7.45
N ASP A 231 -20.92 -0.72 -7.24
CA ASP A 231 -20.02 -1.18 -8.31
C ASP A 231 -20.38 -2.60 -8.80
N ASP A 232 -20.81 -3.50 -7.91
CA ASP A 232 -21.36 -4.82 -8.30
C ASP A 232 -22.67 -4.67 -9.08
N PHE A 233 -23.51 -3.67 -8.75
CA PHE A 233 -24.75 -3.36 -9.46
C PHE A 233 -24.48 -2.78 -10.86
N LEU A 234 -23.41 -1.99 -11.02
CA LEU A 234 -22.99 -1.40 -12.29
C LEU A 234 -22.21 -2.37 -13.20
N THR A 235 -21.71 -3.48 -12.66
CA THR A 235 -20.97 -4.51 -13.41
C THR A 235 -21.79 -5.77 -13.71
N MET A 236 -23.01 -5.87 -13.19
CA MET A 236 -23.96 -6.95 -13.54
C MET A 236 -24.35 -6.92 -15.03
N ASP A 237 -24.21 -8.06 -15.71
CA ASP A 237 -24.68 -8.21 -17.09
C ASP A 237 -26.21 -8.04 -17.16
N VAL A 238 -26.68 -7.51 -18.30
CA VAL A 238 -28.09 -7.17 -18.56
C VAL A 238 -29.05 -8.36 -18.37
N ASN A 239 -28.59 -9.61 -18.54
CA ASN A 239 -29.42 -10.79 -18.29
C ASN A 239 -29.62 -11.09 -16.80
N THR A 240 -28.62 -10.82 -15.97
CA THR A 240 -28.70 -11.03 -14.52
C THR A 240 -29.59 -9.98 -13.85
N ALA A 241 -29.57 -8.73 -14.35
CA ALA A 241 -30.47 -7.66 -13.89
C ALA A 241 -31.95 -7.96 -14.19
N LYS A 242 -32.28 -8.66 -15.29
CA LYS A 242 -33.66 -9.02 -15.64
C LYS A 242 -34.30 -10.05 -14.71
N LEU A 243 -33.50 -10.93 -14.10
CA LEU A 243 -34.02 -11.96 -13.19
C LEU A 243 -34.53 -11.36 -11.86
N TRP A 244 -33.90 -10.27 -11.39
CA TRP A 244 -34.26 -9.60 -10.14
C TRP A 244 -35.53 -8.76 -10.22
N TRP A 245 -35.97 -8.35 -11.42
CA TRP A 245 -37.21 -7.58 -11.63
C TRP A 245 -38.44 -8.46 -11.89
N SER A 246 -38.30 -9.79 -11.76
CA SER A 246 -39.36 -10.76 -12.08
C SER A 246 -39.99 -11.44 -10.85
N TRP A 247 -39.74 -10.92 -9.64
CA TRP A 247 -40.34 -11.35 -8.38
C TRP A 247 -40.98 -10.19 -7.63
#